data_AF-A0A1N7S633-F1
#
_entry.id   AF-A0A1N7S633-F1
#
_cell.length_a   1.000
_cell.length_b   1.000
_cell.length_c   1.000
_cell.angle_alpha   90.00
_cell.angle_beta   90.00
_cell.angle_gamma   90.00
#
_symmetry.space_group_name_H-M   'P 1'
#
loop_
_entity.id
_entity.type
_entity.pdbx_description
1 polymer ?
#
loop_
_entity_poly.entity_id
_entity_poly.type
_entity_poly.pdbx_seq_one_letter_code
_entity_poly.pdbx_strand_id
1 'polypeptide(L)'
;MKPATGRKRPPRLVARFVAISWRDLAVSFGPILLLAAVAIWVAVRLIQPAPPSTLTITAGPEGSTFWNAAQKYKAILARNRITLNVLASEGSLQNLKRLSDPDSAVDVGFVQDGLAPAAASKGLMSLGSVAYVPLAIFYHGPPVMWLSEFKGQRLAVGAEGSGTRELALTLLKANGIVPGGATKLLPLSGDEAAEALISGKVDAAFLAGDSAQQAVMGKLYRTPNVRFYDFTQADAYTRRFPFLTQLKLPMGAFDLGKNLPSASINIVAPTAELVARDSLHPALSDLLIEAAREVHGRATTLQRAGEFPAPLSHDFPISDDAARYYKSGKSFLYRTLPFWIASLADRLLVVVVPLIVLLVPALRIVPGLYAWRVKSRIYRWYGALIAIERSALSEHSAQERASLIERLDAIEDSVNGLKMPLAYADQFYVLREHIGFVRRRLMLGREDLRDAADDAVDDEGDNQADIPANNQADNQTVDRTQAKPAAAPDERPGHRADQTSAVHAPLAAPFTAHEAAEIGETPDNASKPDARPD
;
A
#
# COMPACT_ATOMS: atom_id res chain seq x y z
N MET A 1 12.65 36.93 -85.49
CA MET A 1 13.11 36.22 -84.27
C MET A 1 12.51 36.89 -83.03
N LYS A 2 12.13 36.08 -82.04
CA LYS A 2 11.40 36.32 -80.78
C LYS A 2 9.87 36.20 -80.84
N PRO A 3 9.30 35.02 -80.51
CA PRO A 3 7.92 34.95 -80.08
C PRO A 3 7.82 35.39 -78.61
N ALA A 4 6.76 36.12 -78.32
CA ALA A 4 6.29 36.43 -76.98
C ALA A 4 5.84 35.16 -76.25
N THR A 5 6.32 34.94 -75.02
CA THR A 5 5.63 34.07 -74.06
C THR A 5 5.85 34.60 -72.64
N GLY A 6 5.01 35.55 -72.23
CA GLY A 6 4.68 35.73 -70.82
C GLY A 6 3.87 34.52 -70.34
N ARG A 7 4.56 33.44 -69.95
CA ARG A 7 3.92 32.29 -69.30
C ARG A 7 3.57 32.68 -67.87
N LYS A 8 2.31 33.08 -67.65
CA LYS A 8 1.70 33.02 -66.31
C LYS A 8 1.82 31.57 -65.84
N ARG A 9 2.63 31.31 -64.80
CA ARG A 9 2.66 30.00 -64.15
C ARG A 9 1.27 29.73 -63.56
N PRO A 10 0.60 28.61 -63.87
CA PRO A 10 -0.65 28.28 -63.20
C PRO A 10 -0.37 28.04 -61.71
N PRO A 11 -1.23 28.50 -60.79
CA PRO A 11 -1.03 28.27 -59.37
C PRO A 11 -1.15 26.77 -59.10
N ARG A 12 -0.05 26.13 -58.67
CA ARG A 12 -0.07 24.74 -58.22
C ARG A 12 -0.73 24.68 -56.85
N LEU A 13 -2.04 24.43 -56.85
CA LEU A 13 -2.83 24.17 -55.65
C LEU A 13 -2.42 22.83 -55.03
N VAL A 14 -1.59 22.86 -53.98
CA VAL A 14 -1.26 21.67 -53.18
C VAL A 14 -1.34 21.97 -51.68
N ALA A 15 -2.47 22.48 -51.22
CA ALA A 15 -2.74 22.53 -49.78
C ALA A 15 -3.11 21.11 -49.30
N ARG A 16 -2.27 20.49 -48.46
CA ARG A 16 -2.58 19.19 -47.82
C ARG A 16 -3.23 19.44 -46.47
N PHE A 17 -4.55 19.43 -46.44
CA PHE A 17 -5.33 19.42 -45.20
C PHE A 17 -5.28 18.03 -44.58
N VAL A 18 -4.93 17.96 -43.29
CA VAL A 18 -4.89 16.70 -42.53
C VAL A 18 -5.82 16.86 -41.33
N ALA A 19 -6.62 15.85 -41.01
CA ALA A 19 -7.57 15.93 -39.89
C ALA A 19 -6.87 16.26 -38.55
N ILE A 20 -5.68 15.69 -38.30
CA ILE A 20 -4.89 15.91 -37.09
C ILE A 20 -3.39 15.92 -37.45
N SER A 21 -2.66 16.97 -37.05
CA SER A 21 -1.21 17.01 -37.17
C SER A 21 -0.58 16.21 -36.02
N TRP A 22 -0.28 14.93 -36.25
CA TRP A 22 0.35 14.04 -35.26
C TRP A 22 1.66 14.59 -34.67
N ARG A 23 2.43 15.36 -35.46
CA ARG A 23 3.64 16.03 -34.97
C ARG A 23 3.33 17.14 -33.96
N ASP A 24 2.31 17.96 -34.24
CA ASP A 24 1.93 19.04 -33.33
C ASP A 24 1.22 18.50 -32.09
N LEU A 25 0.49 17.40 -32.23
CA LEU A 25 -0.05 16.64 -31.10
C LEU A 25 1.08 16.07 -30.23
N ALA A 26 2.04 15.35 -30.82
CA ALA A 26 3.16 14.76 -30.09
C ALA A 26 4.04 15.81 -29.38
N VAL A 27 4.27 16.97 -30.01
CA VAL A 27 5.04 18.07 -29.39
C VAL A 27 4.27 18.79 -28.29
N SER A 28 2.93 18.78 -28.32
CA SER A 28 2.10 19.39 -27.26
C SER A 28 1.87 18.45 -26.08
N PHE A 29 1.67 17.14 -26.34
CA PHE A 29 1.48 16.11 -25.32
C PHE A 29 2.78 15.57 -24.75
N GLY A 30 3.83 15.47 -25.57
CA GLY A 30 5.11 14.85 -25.23
C GLY A 30 5.77 15.41 -23.98
N PRO A 31 5.92 16.74 -23.83
CA PRO A 31 6.52 17.33 -22.62
C PRO A 31 5.74 17.04 -21.34
N ILE A 32 4.40 17.04 -21.40
CA ILE A 32 3.54 16.79 -20.23
C ILE A 32 3.63 15.31 -19.82
N LEU A 33 3.56 14.39 -20.80
CA LEU A 33 3.72 12.97 -20.54
C LEU A 33 5.12 12.63 -20.05
N LEU A 34 6.15 13.27 -20.60
CA LEU A 34 7.53 13.10 -20.16
C LEU A 34 7.72 13.62 -18.73
N LEU A 35 7.17 14.78 -18.40
CA LEU A 35 7.23 15.34 -17.05
C LEU A 35 6.45 14.48 -16.05
N ALA A 36 5.29 13.93 -16.43
CA ALA A 36 4.56 12.97 -15.62
C ALA A 36 5.35 11.66 -15.42
N ALA A 37 5.96 11.12 -16.48
CA ALA A 37 6.79 9.92 -16.39
C ALA A 37 8.03 10.14 -15.49
N VAL A 38 8.68 11.31 -15.61
CA VAL A 38 9.79 11.70 -14.73
C VAL A 38 9.31 11.87 -13.30
N ALA A 39 8.17 12.51 -13.05
CA ALA A 39 7.60 12.66 -11.71
C ALA A 39 7.26 11.30 -11.08
N ILE A 40 6.68 10.36 -11.83
CA ILE A 40 6.44 8.98 -11.39
C ILE A 40 7.78 8.29 -11.09
N TRP A 41 8.76 8.41 -11.99
CA TRP A 41 10.08 7.79 -11.81
C TRP A 41 10.79 8.32 -10.55
N VAL A 42 10.77 9.64 -10.33
CA VAL A 42 11.32 10.29 -9.13
C VAL A 42 10.55 9.84 -7.89
N ALA A 43 9.22 9.81 -7.93
CA ALA A 43 8.42 9.36 -6.79
C ALA A 43 8.66 7.89 -6.43
N VAL A 44 8.78 7.00 -7.43
CA VAL A 44 9.15 5.59 -7.23
C VAL A 44 10.56 5.47 -6.63
N ARG A 45 11.48 6.38 -6.99
CA ARG A 45 12.84 6.44 -6.42
C ARG A 45 12.89 7.00 -5.00
N LEU A 46 12.00 7.92 -4.64
CA LEU A 46 12.01 8.63 -3.35
C LEU A 46 11.12 8.00 -2.28
N ILE A 47 10.05 7.30 -2.65
CA ILE A 47 9.12 6.68 -1.68
C ILE A 47 9.62 5.29 -1.32
N GLN A 48 10.17 5.20 -0.09
CA GLN A 48 10.67 4.04 0.67
C GLN A 48 11.32 2.90 -0.14
N PRO A 49 12.51 2.40 0.25
CA PRO A 49 13.13 1.29 -0.47
C PRO A 49 12.14 0.12 -0.65
N ALA A 50 12.29 -0.62 -1.75
CA ALA A 50 11.51 -1.84 -2.01
C ALA A 50 11.44 -2.68 -0.71
N PRO A 51 10.33 -3.41 -0.44
CA PRO A 51 10.22 -4.21 0.77
C PRO A 51 11.50 -5.01 0.92
N PRO A 52 12.19 -4.93 2.07
CA PRO A 52 13.46 -5.61 2.22
C PRO A 52 13.24 -7.09 1.88
N SER A 53 14.06 -7.61 0.97
CA SER A 53 14.04 -9.01 0.57
C SER A 53 14.69 -9.91 1.63
N THR A 54 15.15 -9.33 2.73
CA THR A 54 15.83 -10.00 3.83
C THR A 54 15.22 -9.55 5.15
N LEU A 55 14.94 -10.51 6.02
CA LEU A 55 14.55 -10.29 7.41
C LEU A 55 15.43 -11.13 8.33
N THR A 56 15.62 -10.69 9.56
CA THR A 56 16.24 -11.48 10.62
C THR A 56 15.24 -11.74 11.74
N ILE A 57 15.03 -13.03 12.04
CA ILE A 57 14.22 -13.49 13.18
C ILE A 57 15.10 -14.05 14.30
N THR A 58 14.94 -13.56 15.52
CA THR A 58 15.55 -14.17 16.72
C THR A 58 14.57 -15.16 17.35
N ALA A 59 15.02 -16.38 17.64
CA ALA A 59 14.11 -17.49 17.92
C ALA A 59 14.37 -18.19 19.26
N GLY A 60 15.25 -19.17 19.29
CA GLY A 60 15.57 -19.98 20.47
C GLY A 60 16.85 -20.75 20.22
N PRO A 61 17.26 -21.63 21.15
CA PRO A 61 18.41 -22.50 20.93
C PRO A 61 18.19 -23.36 19.68
N GLU A 62 19.25 -23.78 19.01
CA GLU A 62 19.09 -24.66 17.85
C GLU A 62 18.31 -25.94 18.22
N GLY A 63 17.35 -26.31 17.38
CA GLY A 63 16.46 -27.46 17.62
C GLY A 63 15.28 -27.18 18.57
N SER A 64 15.21 -26.01 19.21
CA SER A 64 14.05 -25.57 20.01
C SER A 64 12.77 -25.41 19.19
N THR A 65 11.61 -25.35 19.85
CA THR A 65 10.30 -25.15 19.21
C THR A 65 10.28 -23.85 18.43
N PHE A 66 10.80 -22.76 18.99
CA PHE A 66 10.90 -21.47 18.30
C PHE A 66 11.89 -21.51 17.14
N TRP A 67 13.04 -22.16 17.29
CA TRP A 67 13.99 -22.35 16.18
C TRP A 67 13.35 -23.12 15.02
N ASN A 68 12.71 -24.25 15.32
CA ASN A 68 12.04 -25.07 14.31
C ASN A 68 10.87 -24.34 13.65
N ALA A 69 10.13 -23.51 14.39
CA ALA A 69 9.10 -22.64 13.83
C ALA A 69 9.72 -21.59 12.89
N ALA A 70 10.78 -20.90 13.31
CA ALA A 70 11.48 -19.92 12.48
C ALA A 70 12.06 -20.53 11.19
N GLN A 71 12.57 -21.77 11.25
CA GLN A 71 13.05 -22.50 10.08
C GLN A 71 11.91 -22.82 9.09
N LYS A 72 10.71 -23.15 9.60
CA LYS A 72 9.51 -23.28 8.75
C LYS A 72 9.11 -21.94 8.14
N TYR A 73 9.16 -20.86 8.91
CA TYR A 73 8.88 -19.51 8.41
C TYR A 73 9.84 -19.17 7.26
N LYS A 74 11.13 -19.49 7.41
CA LYS A 74 12.14 -19.30 6.37
C LYS A 74 11.77 -20.00 5.06
N ALA A 75 11.34 -21.26 5.13
CA ALA A 75 10.90 -22.00 3.96
C ALA A 75 9.63 -21.42 3.31
N ILE A 76 8.68 -20.93 4.12
CA ILE A 76 7.43 -20.33 3.65
C ILE A 76 7.67 -18.97 2.99
N LEU A 77 8.45 -18.10 3.63
CA LEU A 77 8.79 -16.76 3.12
C LEU A 77 9.61 -16.83 1.83
N ALA A 78 10.47 -17.85 1.67
CA ALA A 78 11.23 -18.07 0.45
C ALA A 78 10.35 -18.24 -0.81
N ARG A 79 9.11 -18.74 -0.65
CA ARG A 79 8.12 -18.83 -1.75
C ARG A 79 7.79 -17.46 -2.35
N ASN A 80 7.93 -16.39 -1.56
CA ASN A 80 7.74 -15.00 -1.96
C ASN A 80 9.05 -14.25 -2.25
N ARG A 81 10.17 -14.98 -2.41
CA ARG A 81 11.52 -14.43 -2.61
C ARG A 81 12.00 -13.53 -1.45
N ILE A 82 11.54 -13.84 -0.23
CA ILE A 82 12.00 -13.21 1.00
C ILE A 82 12.94 -14.18 1.72
N THR A 83 14.16 -13.75 1.97
CA THR A 83 15.17 -14.48 2.73
C THR A 83 14.99 -14.19 4.22
N LEU A 84 14.69 -15.21 5.01
CA LEU A 84 14.65 -15.10 6.46
C LEU A 84 15.94 -15.68 7.07
N ASN A 85 16.71 -14.82 7.74
CA ASN A 85 17.86 -15.19 8.55
C ASN A 85 17.36 -15.59 9.94
N VAL A 86 17.60 -16.83 10.35
CA VAL A 86 17.20 -17.31 11.68
C VAL A 86 18.41 -17.21 12.60
N LEU A 87 18.27 -16.44 13.67
CA LEU A 87 19.29 -16.21 14.68
C LEU A 87 18.97 -17.01 15.94
N ALA A 88 19.91 -17.86 16.34
CA ALA A 88 19.77 -18.67 17.55
C ALA A 88 19.89 -17.77 18.79
N SER A 89 19.20 -18.14 19.85
CA SER A 89 19.19 -17.39 21.10
C SER A 89 19.09 -18.30 22.32
N GLU A 90 19.36 -17.78 23.51
CA GLU A 90 19.15 -18.46 24.78
C GLU A 90 17.65 -18.56 25.13
N GLY A 91 16.82 -17.69 24.56
CA GLY A 91 15.36 -17.72 24.72
C GLY A 91 14.73 -16.34 24.64
N SER A 92 13.51 -16.23 25.17
CA SER A 92 12.67 -15.03 25.06
C SER A 92 13.30 -13.77 25.66
N LEU A 93 14.08 -13.87 26.75
CA LEU A 93 14.73 -12.70 27.35
C LEU A 93 15.80 -12.10 26.42
N GLN A 94 16.63 -12.96 25.81
CA GLN A 94 17.64 -12.51 24.85
C GLN A 94 16.98 -11.98 23.57
N ASN A 95 15.87 -12.59 23.14
CA ASN A 95 15.09 -12.11 21.99
C ASN A 95 14.55 -10.71 22.24
N LEU A 96 13.93 -10.49 23.39
CA LEU A 96 13.41 -9.18 23.78
C LEU A 96 14.54 -8.15 23.83
N LYS A 97 15.69 -8.49 24.44
CA LYS A 97 16.85 -7.60 24.48
C LYS A 97 17.34 -7.20 23.08
N ARG A 98 17.43 -8.15 22.15
CA ARG A 98 17.82 -7.88 20.76
C ARG A 98 16.78 -7.02 20.04
N LEU A 99 15.48 -7.29 20.23
CA LEU A 99 14.40 -6.50 19.63
C LEU A 99 14.36 -5.07 20.18
N SER A 100 14.61 -4.88 21.48
CA SER A 100 14.60 -3.54 22.09
C SER A 100 15.86 -2.72 21.78
N ASP A 101 16.96 -3.35 21.35
CA ASP A 101 18.22 -2.67 21.03
C ASP A 101 18.17 -2.07 19.61
N PRO A 102 18.16 -0.74 19.42
CA PRO A 102 18.09 -0.11 18.09
C PRO A 102 19.23 -0.48 17.15
N ASP A 103 20.39 -0.87 17.68
CA ASP A 103 21.58 -1.23 16.90
C ASP A 103 21.58 -2.71 16.48
N SER A 104 20.61 -3.50 16.98
CA SER A 104 20.49 -4.91 16.63
C SER A 104 19.83 -5.10 15.27
N ALA A 105 20.47 -5.89 14.40
CA ALA A 105 19.96 -6.26 13.07
C ALA A 105 18.79 -7.27 13.08
N VAL A 106 18.04 -7.36 14.19
CA VAL A 106 16.89 -8.24 14.37
C VAL A 106 15.60 -7.45 14.12
N ASP A 107 14.74 -7.99 13.24
CA ASP A 107 13.48 -7.34 12.85
C ASP A 107 12.27 -7.89 13.60
N VAL A 108 12.29 -9.20 13.89
CA VAL A 108 11.19 -9.96 14.48
C VAL A 108 11.72 -11.04 15.42
N GLY A 109 10.93 -11.47 16.39
CA GLY A 109 11.32 -12.57 17.27
C GLY A 109 10.16 -13.19 18.03
N PHE A 110 10.41 -14.38 18.57
CA PHE A 110 9.47 -15.03 19.48
C PHE A 110 9.73 -14.57 20.91
N VAL A 111 8.72 -13.98 21.54
CA VAL A 111 8.79 -13.50 22.92
C VAL A 111 7.62 -14.09 23.69
N GLN A 112 7.88 -14.68 24.84
CA GLN A 112 6.82 -15.15 25.73
C GLN A 112 6.27 -13.96 26.51
N ASP A 113 4.96 -13.92 26.73
CA ASP A 113 4.32 -12.87 27.51
C ASP A 113 4.69 -12.97 29.00
N GLY A 114 4.57 -11.84 29.70
CA GLY A 114 4.94 -11.70 31.10
C GLY A 114 6.43 -11.44 31.33
N LEU A 115 7.21 -11.22 30.27
CA LEU A 115 8.64 -10.89 30.35
C LEU A 115 8.93 -9.39 30.18
N ALA A 116 8.05 -8.61 29.54
CA ALA A 116 8.37 -7.23 29.20
C ALA A 116 7.94 -6.25 30.32
N PRO A 117 8.88 -5.44 30.87
CA PRO A 117 8.49 -4.24 31.61
C PRO A 117 7.77 -3.27 30.66
N ALA A 118 6.79 -2.50 31.15
CA ALA A 118 6.02 -1.54 30.34
C ALA A 118 6.88 -0.51 29.56
N ALA A 119 8.14 -0.30 29.95
CA ALA A 119 9.08 0.57 29.24
C ALA A 119 9.78 -0.11 28.04
N ALA A 120 9.88 -1.45 28.04
CA ALA A 120 10.56 -2.25 27.02
C ALA A 120 9.71 -2.45 25.74
N SER A 121 8.43 -2.09 25.76
CA SER A 121 7.52 -2.19 24.61
C SER A 121 7.56 -0.98 23.66
N LYS A 122 8.33 0.07 23.99
CA LYS A 122 8.49 1.23 23.10
C LYS A 122 9.23 0.81 21.81
N GLY A 123 8.62 1.08 20.66
CA GLY A 123 9.17 0.72 19.35
C GLY A 123 8.95 -0.73 18.94
N LEU A 124 8.19 -1.50 19.74
CA LEU A 124 7.84 -2.90 19.45
C LEU A 124 6.32 -3.05 19.32
N MET A 125 5.92 -3.98 18.45
CA MET A 125 4.53 -4.32 18.19
C MET A 125 4.35 -5.83 18.05
N SER A 126 3.18 -6.33 18.45
CA SER A 126 2.80 -7.72 18.28
C SER A 126 2.20 -7.95 16.90
N LEU A 127 2.59 -9.03 16.24
CA LEU A 127 1.92 -9.58 15.07
C LEU A 127 0.86 -10.63 15.47
N GLY A 128 0.74 -10.90 16.77
CA GLY A 128 -0.19 -11.85 17.37
C GLY A 128 0.51 -12.97 18.13
N SER A 129 -0.24 -13.56 19.06
CA SER A 129 0.13 -14.78 19.77
C SER A 129 0.12 -15.97 18.80
N VAL A 130 1.09 -16.88 18.95
CA VAL A 130 1.29 -18.04 18.06
C VAL A 130 1.15 -19.39 18.75
N ALA A 131 1.25 -19.46 20.08
CA ALA A 131 1.09 -20.71 20.83
C ALA A 131 0.89 -20.45 22.32
N TYR A 132 0.31 -21.42 23.03
CA TYR A 132 0.41 -21.51 24.47
C TYR A 132 1.75 -22.10 24.91
N VAL A 133 2.29 -21.61 26.03
CA VAL A 133 3.50 -22.13 26.68
C VAL A 133 3.15 -22.59 28.10
N PRO A 134 2.46 -23.73 28.26
CA PRO A 134 1.96 -24.19 29.56
C PRO A 134 3.10 -24.50 30.53
N LEU A 135 2.93 -24.09 31.79
CA LEU A 135 3.86 -24.40 32.88
C LEU A 135 3.46 -25.69 33.58
N ALA A 136 4.21 -26.76 33.30
CA ALA A 136 4.13 -28.00 34.05
C ALA A 136 5.03 -27.93 35.29
N ILE A 137 4.50 -28.31 36.45
CA ILE A 137 5.28 -28.46 37.67
C ILE A 137 5.13 -29.90 38.16
N PHE A 138 6.24 -30.61 38.21
CA PHE A 138 6.29 -31.92 38.86
C PHE A 138 7.00 -31.83 40.19
N TYR A 139 6.56 -32.61 41.16
CA TYR A 139 7.16 -32.62 42.49
C TYR A 139 7.09 -34.01 43.12
N HIS A 140 7.94 -34.23 44.11
CA HIS A 140 7.97 -35.46 44.88
C HIS A 140 7.19 -35.32 46.20
N GLY A 141 6.41 -36.34 46.56
CA GLY A 141 5.77 -36.43 47.89
C GLY A 141 4.25 -36.30 47.93
N PRO A 142 3.66 -35.87 49.06
CA PRO A 142 2.22 -35.78 49.24
C PRO A 142 1.62 -34.63 48.40
N PRO A 143 0.31 -34.65 48.09
CA PRO A 143 -0.33 -33.59 47.30
C PRO A 143 -0.05 -32.18 47.86
N VAL A 144 0.41 -31.29 46.99
CA VAL A 144 0.64 -29.87 47.27
C VAL A 144 -0.50 -29.05 46.66
N MET A 145 -1.11 -28.16 47.45
CA MET A 145 -2.27 -27.36 47.03
C MET A 145 -1.87 -25.95 46.59
N TRP A 146 -0.81 -25.39 47.18
CA TRP A 146 -0.34 -24.03 46.94
C TRP A 146 1.15 -23.96 46.64
N LEU A 147 1.55 -23.09 45.72
CA LEU A 147 2.96 -22.87 45.39
C LEU A 147 3.82 -22.44 46.60
N SER A 148 3.22 -21.77 47.59
CA SER A 148 3.92 -21.37 48.82
C SER A 148 4.44 -22.54 49.66
N GLU A 149 3.88 -23.75 49.49
CA GLU A 149 4.32 -24.96 50.21
C GLU A 149 5.68 -25.48 49.72
N PHE A 150 6.16 -25.02 48.56
CA PHE A 150 7.53 -25.28 48.09
C PHE A 150 8.59 -24.46 48.83
N LYS A 151 8.21 -23.67 49.85
CA LYS A 151 9.14 -22.87 50.64
C LYS A 151 10.15 -23.77 51.37
N GLY A 152 11.44 -23.44 51.26
CA GLY A 152 12.54 -24.19 51.86
C GLY A 152 13.00 -25.42 51.05
N GLN A 153 12.34 -25.73 49.94
CA GLN A 153 12.68 -26.87 49.09
C GLN A 153 13.75 -26.52 48.03
N ARG A 154 14.18 -27.52 47.26
CA ARG A 154 15.08 -27.39 46.11
C ARG A 154 14.26 -27.45 44.83
N LEU A 155 14.21 -26.37 44.08
CA LEU A 155 13.36 -26.23 42.90
C LEU A 155 14.25 -26.09 41.65
N ALA A 156 14.08 -26.98 40.68
CA ALA A 156 14.59 -26.78 39.33
C ALA A 156 13.65 -25.80 38.61
N VAL A 157 14.13 -24.58 38.35
CA VAL A 157 13.30 -23.48 37.83
C VAL A 157 13.61 -23.13 36.37
N GLY A 158 14.31 -23.98 35.64
CA GLY A 158 14.69 -23.71 34.25
C GLY A 158 16.02 -22.98 34.12
N ALA A 159 16.59 -23.08 32.91
CA ALA A 159 17.88 -22.51 32.55
C ALA A 159 17.86 -20.97 32.62
N GLU A 160 19.02 -20.37 32.83
CA GLU A 160 19.18 -18.91 32.83
C GLU A 160 18.75 -18.31 31.48
N GLY A 161 18.09 -17.15 31.51
CA GLY A 161 17.58 -16.47 30.31
C GLY A 161 16.33 -17.10 29.66
N SER A 162 15.87 -18.26 30.14
CA SER A 162 14.69 -18.95 29.58
C SER A 162 13.36 -18.32 30.05
N GLY A 163 12.35 -18.36 29.18
CA GLY A 163 10.98 -17.91 29.55
C GLY A 163 10.36 -18.74 30.67
N THR A 164 10.71 -20.03 30.78
CA THR A 164 10.32 -20.90 31.89
C THR A 164 10.81 -20.37 33.23
N ARG A 165 12.07 -19.92 33.29
CA ARG A 165 12.67 -19.40 34.51
C ARG A 165 12.03 -18.10 34.95
N GLU A 166 11.85 -17.16 34.04
CA GLU A 166 11.21 -15.88 34.35
C GLU A 166 9.77 -16.07 34.84
N LEU A 167 9.02 -16.98 34.20
CA LEU A 167 7.68 -17.34 34.65
C LEU A 167 7.70 -17.99 36.05
N ALA A 168 8.55 -18.99 36.26
CA ALA A 168 8.66 -19.69 37.54
C ALA A 168 9.03 -18.71 38.67
N LEU A 169 10.01 -17.84 38.46
CA LEU A 169 10.43 -16.84 39.44
C LEU A 169 9.32 -15.82 39.74
N THR A 170 8.57 -15.38 38.73
CA THR A 170 7.44 -14.46 38.90
C THR A 170 6.34 -15.08 39.77
N LEU A 171 5.95 -16.33 39.48
CA LEU A 171 4.92 -17.03 40.25
C LEU A 171 5.40 -17.36 41.67
N LEU A 172 6.64 -17.82 41.84
CA LEU A 172 7.22 -18.10 43.15
C LEU A 172 7.32 -16.83 44.01
N LYS A 173 7.71 -15.70 43.42
CA LYS A 173 7.77 -14.40 44.11
C LYS A 173 6.41 -13.97 44.63
N ALA A 174 5.34 -14.21 43.86
CA ALA A 174 3.96 -13.92 44.29
C ALA A 174 3.53 -14.73 45.53
N ASN A 175 4.22 -15.85 45.80
CA ASN A 175 4.03 -16.74 46.94
C ASN A 175 5.10 -16.56 48.03
N GLY A 176 5.90 -15.49 47.97
CA GLY A 176 6.93 -15.19 48.97
C GLY A 176 8.20 -16.04 48.86
N ILE A 177 8.42 -16.72 47.74
CA ILE A 177 9.65 -17.47 47.44
C ILE A 177 10.50 -16.62 46.48
N VAL A 178 11.67 -16.18 46.94
CA VAL A 178 12.56 -15.30 46.17
C VAL A 178 13.99 -15.86 46.12
N PRO A 179 14.78 -15.52 45.08
CA PRO A 179 16.20 -15.83 45.04
C PRO A 179 16.94 -15.32 46.29
N GLY A 180 17.89 -16.10 46.80
CA GLY A 180 18.65 -15.79 48.03
C GLY A 180 17.90 -16.09 49.33
N GLY A 181 16.66 -16.59 49.27
CA GLY A 181 15.90 -17.02 50.44
C GLY A 181 16.21 -18.46 50.89
N ALA A 182 15.32 -19.02 51.72
CA ALA A 182 15.45 -20.39 52.24
C ALA A 182 15.28 -21.48 51.16
N THR A 183 14.53 -21.20 50.09
CA THR A 183 14.34 -22.11 48.96
C THR A 183 15.53 -22.06 48.02
N LYS A 184 16.09 -23.21 47.64
CA LYS A 184 17.18 -23.29 46.66
C LYS A 184 16.60 -23.33 45.26
N LEU A 185 16.87 -22.30 44.45
CA LEU A 185 16.40 -22.18 43.07
C LEU A 185 17.54 -22.54 42.11
N LEU A 186 17.42 -23.68 41.43
CA LEU A 186 18.47 -24.27 40.62
C LEU A 186 18.20 -24.09 39.12
N PRO A 187 19.21 -23.74 38.30
CA PRO A 187 19.06 -23.47 36.87
C PRO A 187 19.00 -24.75 36.02
N LEU A 188 18.30 -25.78 36.48
CA LEU A 188 18.15 -27.06 35.75
C LEU A 188 16.92 -27.02 34.84
N SER A 189 17.01 -27.63 33.66
CA SER A 189 15.95 -27.64 32.63
C SER A 189 15.78 -29.03 32.01
N GLY A 190 14.62 -29.28 31.39
CA GLY A 190 14.35 -30.44 30.53
C GLY A 190 14.73 -31.77 31.18
N ASP A 191 15.52 -32.58 30.46
CA ASP A 191 15.99 -33.88 30.94
C ASP A 191 16.81 -33.80 32.23
N GLU A 192 17.65 -32.77 32.39
CA GLU A 192 18.47 -32.59 33.59
C GLU A 192 17.58 -32.32 34.82
N ALA A 193 16.57 -31.47 34.67
CA ALA A 193 15.59 -31.22 35.74
C ALA A 193 14.76 -32.47 36.05
N ALA A 194 14.37 -33.23 35.03
CA ALA A 194 13.63 -34.47 35.21
C ALA A 194 14.45 -35.53 35.95
N GLU A 195 15.71 -35.76 35.55
CA GLU A 195 16.62 -36.68 36.24
C GLU A 195 16.93 -36.23 37.67
N ALA A 196 17.11 -34.92 37.89
CA ALA A 196 17.32 -34.39 39.22
C ALA A 196 16.09 -34.62 40.13
N LEU A 197 14.88 -34.54 39.58
CA LEU A 197 13.65 -34.81 40.32
C LEU A 197 13.50 -36.32 40.62
N ILE A 198 13.73 -37.17 39.62
CA ILE A 198 13.66 -38.64 39.77
C ILE A 198 14.68 -39.15 40.80
N SER A 199 15.89 -38.58 40.80
CA SER A 199 16.96 -38.94 41.74
C SER A 199 16.85 -38.26 43.11
N GLY A 200 15.83 -37.42 43.35
CA GLY A 200 15.65 -36.70 44.62
C GLY A 200 16.70 -35.62 44.89
N LYS A 201 17.42 -35.16 43.86
CA LYS A 201 18.34 -34.01 43.95
C LYS A 201 17.59 -32.68 44.00
N VAL A 202 16.40 -32.63 43.41
CA VAL A 202 15.42 -31.55 43.57
C VAL A 202 14.08 -32.11 44.04
N ASP A 203 13.28 -31.25 44.67
CA ASP A 203 11.98 -31.60 45.23
C ASP A 203 10.83 -31.25 44.26
N ALA A 204 11.05 -30.25 43.39
CA ALA A 204 10.15 -29.94 42.26
C ALA A 204 10.92 -29.46 41.02
N ALA A 205 10.31 -29.67 39.85
CA ALA A 205 10.81 -29.22 38.55
C ALA A 205 9.73 -28.46 37.79
N PHE A 206 10.08 -27.25 37.35
CA PHE A 206 9.25 -26.34 36.55
C PHE A 206 9.68 -26.48 35.09
N LEU A 207 8.76 -26.93 34.24
CA LEU A 207 8.98 -27.27 32.84
C LEU A 207 7.96 -26.54 31.97
N ALA A 208 8.41 -25.89 30.91
CA ALA A 208 7.57 -25.28 29.89
C ALA A 208 8.27 -25.29 28.52
N GLY A 209 7.50 -25.14 27.44
CA GLY A 209 8.01 -25.16 26.08
C GLY A 209 8.87 -26.40 25.80
N ASP A 210 10.11 -26.18 25.35
CA ASP A 210 11.04 -27.27 24.99
C ASP A 210 11.52 -28.13 26.16
N SER A 211 11.34 -27.67 27.39
CA SER A 211 11.65 -28.47 28.59
C SER A 211 10.51 -29.42 29.00
N ALA A 212 9.31 -29.24 28.42
CA ALA A 212 8.10 -30.01 28.73
C ALA A 212 7.71 -30.97 27.59
N GLN A 213 8.68 -31.61 26.94
CA GLN A 213 8.42 -32.55 25.83
C GLN A 213 7.61 -33.76 26.31
N GLN A 214 6.75 -34.30 25.44
CA GLN A 214 5.88 -35.45 25.77
C GLN A 214 6.65 -36.65 26.37
N ALA A 215 7.87 -36.93 25.88
CA ALA A 215 8.71 -38.00 26.42
C ALA A 215 9.13 -37.74 27.88
N VAL A 216 9.55 -36.52 28.19
CA VAL A 216 9.92 -36.07 29.55
C VAL A 216 8.70 -36.11 30.47
N MET A 217 7.60 -35.52 30.02
CA MET A 217 6.33 -35.48 30.75
C MET A 217 5.82 -36.90 31.06
N GLY A 218 5.82 -37.78 30.07
CA GLY A 218 5.39 -39.18 30.21
C GLY A 218 6.33 -40.01 31.06
N LYS A 219 7.63 -39.70 31.08
CA LYS A 219 8.59 -40.32 32.01
C LYS A 219 8.28 -39.91 33.46
N LEU A 220 8.17 -38.61 33.74
CA LEU A 220 7.86 -38.09 35.07
C LEU A 220 6.50 -38.57 35.60
N TYR A 221 5.49 -38.64 34.75
CA TYR A 221 4.16 -39.14 35.15
C TYR A 221 4.16 -40.63 35.53
N ARG A 222 5.10 -41.41 34.98
CA ARG A 222 5.25 -42.84 35.30
C ARG A 222 6.19 -43.09 36.49
N THR A 223 6.91 -42.07 36.96
CA THR A 223 7.80 -42.19 38.11
C THR A 223 6.97 -42.30 39.40
N PRO A 224 7.18 -43.35 40.22
CA PRO A 224 6.50 -43.46 41.51
C PRO A 224 6.78 -42.25 42.41
N ASN A 225 5.78 -41.83 43.18
CA ASN A 225 5.86 -40.70 44.10
C ASN A 225 6.16 -39.31 43.47
N VAL A 226 6.17 -39.22 42.14
CA VAL A 226 6.18 -37.96 41.40
C VAL A 226 4.74 -37.60 41.01
N ARG A 227 4.37 -36.35 41.23
CA ARG A 227 3.02 -35.83 40.97
C ARG A 227 3.09 -34.61 40.08
N PHE A 228 2.05 -34.41 39.29
CA PHE A 228 1.82 -33.18 38.55
C PHE A 228 1.05 -32.21 39.45
N TYR A 229 1.52 -30.98 39.60
CA TYR A 229 0.86 -29.92 40.35
C TYR A 229 -0.38 -29.38 39.62
N ASP A 230 -1.52 -29.48 40.28
CA ASP A 230 -2.77 -28.89 39.82
C ASP A 230 -2.87 -27.45 40.32
N PHE A 231 -2.98 -26.48 39.40
CA PHE A 231 -3.19 -25.08 39.74
C PHE A 231 -4.63 -24.85 40.22
N THR A 232 -4.92 -25.27 41.46
CA THR A 232 -6.24 -25.06 42.08
C THR A 232 -6.64 -23.59 42.17
N GLN A 233 -5.64 -22.70 42.24
CA GLN A 233 -5.80 -21.25 42.25
C GLN A 233 -5.63 -20.60 40.87
N ALA A 234 -5.73 -21.35 39.77
CA ALA A 234 -5.49 -20.85 38.41
C ALA A 234 -6.26 -19.54 38.12
N ASP A 235 -7.54 -19.48 38.47
CA ASP A 235 -8.39 -18.29 38.23
C ASP A 235 -7.89 -17.04 38.98
N ALA A 236 -7.26 -17.21 40.14
CA ALA A 236 -6.64 -16.11 40.88
C ALA A 236 -5.33 -15.64 40.20
N TYR A 237 -4.54 -16.59 39.66
CA TYR A 237 -3.33 -16.26 38.92
C TYR A 237 -3.64 -15.50 37.63
N THR A 238 -4.62 -15.94 36.83
CA THR A 238 -4.98 -15.27 35.57
C THR A 238 -5.51 -13.85 35.79
N ARG A 239 -6.23 -13.60 36.89
CA ARG A 239 -6.67 -12.24 37.26
C ARG A 239 -5.55 -11.34 37.74
N ARG A 240 -4.53 -11.90 38.39
CA ARG A 240 -3.38 -11.15 38.90
C ARG A 240 -2.30 -10.92 37.85
N PHE A 241 -2.16 -11.87 36.92
CA PHE A 241 -1.19 -11.87 35.84
C PHE A 241 -1.96 -11.98 34.52
N PRO A 242 -2.35 -10.85 33.91
CA PRO A 242 -3.21 -10.83 32.72
C PRO A 242 -2.65 -11.59 31.51
N PHE A 243 -1.33 -11.78 31.46
CA PHE A 243 -0.67 -12.58 30.43
C PHE A 243 -0.87 -14.09 30.58
N LEU A 244 -1.49 -14.56 31.69
CA LEU A 244 -1.75 -15.98 31.91
C LEU A 244 -3.17 -16.35 31.48
N THR A 245 -3.25 -17.47 30.77
CA THR A 245 -4.50 -18.18 30.49
C THR A 245 -4.55 -19.47 31.32
N GLN A 246 -5.73 -19.80 31.85
CA GLN A 246 -5.98 -21.10 32.45
C GLN A 246 -6.28 -22.11 31.34
N LEU A 247 -5.52 -23.20 31.32
CA LEU A 247 -5.75 -24.36 30.47
C LEU A 247 -6.14 -25.56 31.33
N LYS A 248 -6.87 -26.49 30.72
CA LYS A 248 -7.23 -27.77 31.35
C LYS A 248 -6.63 -28.90 30.53
N LEU A 249 -5.64 -29.59 31.11
CA LEU A 249 -5.09 -30.80 30.51
C LEU A 249 -6.13 -31.92 30.70
N PRO A 250 -6.70 -32.49 29.63
CA PRO A 250 -7.72 -33.53 29.76
C PRO A 250 -7.13 -34.81 30.33
N MET A 251 -7.99 -35.64 30.96
CA MET A 251 -7.60 -36.99 31.34
C MET A 251 -7.20 -37.81 30.10
N GLY A 252 -6.20 -38.68 30.23
CA GLY A 252 -5.68 -39.48 29.13
C GLY A 252 -4.80 -38.73 28.11
N ALA A 253 -4.48 -37.44 28.33
CA ALA A 253 -3.69 -36.62 27.41
C ALA A 253 -2.29 -37.17 27.05
N PHE A 254 -1.66 -37.96 27.93
CA PHE A 254 -0.35 -38.56 27.70
C PHE A 254 -0.44 -40.03 27.26
N ASP A 255 -1.40 -40.77 27.78
CA ASP A 255 -1.64 -42.18 27.44
C ASP A 255 -3.13 -42.49 27.62
N LEU A 256 -3.86 -42.66 26.53
CA LEU A 256 -5.30 -42.97 26.55
C LEU A 256 -5.57 -44.38 27.10
N GLY A 257 -4.69 -45.36 26.82
CA GLY A 257 -4.88 -46.74 27.24
C GLY A 257 -4.70 -46.92 28.75
N LYS A 258 -3.81 -46.13 29.35
CA LYS A 258 -3.60 -46.09 30.81
C LYS A 258 -4.33 -44.96 31.51
N ASN A 259 -5.07 -44.14 30.74
CA ASN A 259 -5.73 -42.92 31.21
C ASN A 259 -4.78 -42.04 32.05
N LEU A 260 -3.68 -41.59 31.45
CA LEU A 260 -2.71 -40.69 32.07
C LEU A 260 -2.81 -39.29 31.42
N PRO A 261 -3.05 -38.20 32.17
CA PRO A 261 -3.39 -38.18 33.59
C PRO A 261 -4.77 -38.81 33.88
N SER A 262 -4.96 -39.33 35.09
CA SER A 262 -6.20 -40.04 35.47
C SER A 262 -7.39 -39.10 35.70
N ALA A 263 -7.11 -37.83 35.95
CA ALA A 263 -8.07 -36.75 36.04
C ALA A 263 -7.57 -35.57 35.23
N SER A 264 -8.46 -34.64 34.89
CA SER A 264 -8.03 -33.39 34.27
C SER A 264 -7.29 -32.51 35.27
N ILE A 265 -6.27 -31.80 34.79
CA ILE A 265 -5.38 -30.97 35.62
C ILE A 265 -5.46 -29.52 35.15
N ASN A 266 -5.59 -28.56 36.06
CA ASN A 266 -5.54 -27.14 35.74
C ASN A 266 -4.08 -26.70 35.63
N ILE A 267 -3.78 -25.98 34.56
CA ILE A 267 -2.45 -25.48 34.23
C ILE A 267 -2.59 -24.00 33.90
N VAL A 268 -1.59 -23.20 34.24
CA VAL A 268 -1.47 -21.82 33.76
C VAL A 268 -0.46 -21.75 32.62
N ALA A 269 -0.76 -20.95 31.61
CA ALA A 269 0.08 -20.81 30.42
C ALA A 269 0.12 -19.34 29.99
N PRO A 270 1.30 -18.72 29.86
CA PRO A 270 1.43 -17.56 28.99
C PRO A 270 1.29 -17.96 27.52
N THR A 271 1.16 -16.96 26.68
CA THR A 271 1.27 -17.07 25.23
C THR A 271 2.68 -16.73 24.76
N ALA A 272 3.08 -17.32 23.64
CA ALA A 272 4.22 -16.87 22.86
C ALA A 272 3.72 -15.92 21.77
N GLU A 273 4.27 -14.71 21.70
CA GLU A 273 3.96 -13.70 20.71
C GLU A 273 5.05 -13.61 19.64
N LEU A 274 4.62 -13.32 18.41
CA LEU A 274 5.51 -12.91 17.33
C LEU A 274 5.66 -11.38 17.38
N VAL A 275 6.76 -10.91 17.95
CA VAL A 275 7.01 -9.48 18.18
C VAL A 275 7.91 -8.93 17.09
N ALA A 276 7.55 -7.79 16.53
CA ALA A 276 8.32 -7.07 15.52
C ALA A 276 8.61 -5.64 15.96
N ARG A 277 9.59 -5.00 15.33
CA ARG A 277 9.77 -3.55 15.46
C ARG A 277 8.67 -2.79 14.74
N ASP A 278 8.32 -1.61 15.23
CA ASP A 278 7.34 -0.71 14.59
C ASP A 278 7.76 -0.24 13.17
N SER A 279 9.06 -0.31 12.87
CA SER A 279 9.64 -0.05 11.55
C SER A 279 9.45 -1.20 10.55
N LEU A 280 8.86 -2.33 10.95
CA LEU A 280 8.62 -3.47 10.05
C LEU A 280 7.68 -3.05 8.91
N HIS A 281 8.08 -3.36 7.67
CA HIS A 281 7.28 -3.02 6.50
C HIS A 281 5.95 -3.81 6.48
N PRO A 282 4.79 -3.16 6.22
CA PRO A 282 3.45 -3.79 6.26
C PRO A 282 3.32 -5.09 5.47
N ALA A 283 3.89 -5.12 4.26
CA ALA A 283 3.86 -6.30 3.40
C ALA A 283 4.54 -7.53 4.04
N LEU A 284 5.57 -7.33 4.87
CA LEU A 284 6.28 -8.42 5.56
C LEU A 284 5.48 -8.89 6.78
N SER A 285 4.75 -7.98 7.44
CA SER A 285 3.79 -8.32 8.50
C SER A 285 2.74 -9.34 8.01
N ASP A 286 2.07 -9.06 6.89
CA ASP A 286 1.08 -9.96 6.29
C ASP A 286 1.66 -11.36 5.97
N LEU A 287 2.90 -11.41 5.45
CA LEU A 287 3.61 -12.67 5.14
C LEU A 287 3.99 -13.46 6.40
N LEU A 288 4.43 -12.77 7.44
CA LEU A 288 4.79 -13.38 8.72
C LEU A 288 3.55 -13.97 9.41
N ILE A 289 2.42 -13.26 9.39
CA ILE A 289 1.15 -13.76 9.94
C ILE A 289 0.64 -14.96 9.14
N GLU A 290 0.80 -14.94 7.81
CA GLU A 290 0.46 -16.10 6.98
C GLU A 290 1.34 -17.32 7.29
N ALA A 291 2.66 -17.12 7.44
CA ALA A 291 3.56 -18.18 7.86
C ALA A 291 3.19 -18.69 9.26
N ALA A 292 2.83 -17.79 10.17
CA ALA A 292 2.35 -18.16 11.49
C ALA A 292 1.09 -19.03 11.44
N ARG A 293 0.12 -18.71 10.56
CA ARG A 293 -1.07 -19.52 10.36
C ARG A 293 -0.76 -20.92 9.81
N GLU A 294 0.16 -21.03 8.85
CA GLU A 294 0.56 -22.33 8.29
C GLU A 294 1.28 -23.21 9.33
N VAL A 295 2.10 -22.61 10.20
CA VAL A 295 2.90 -23.34 11.20
C VAL A 295 2.12 -23.65 12.47
N HIS A 296 1.30 -22.71 12.95
CA HIS A 296 0.66 -22.77 14.27
C HIS A 296 -0.84 -23.05 14.23
N GLY A 297 -1.49 -22.99 13.06
CA GLY A 297 -2.94 -23.16 12.94
C GLY A 297 -3.47 -24.58 13.08
N ARG A 298 -2.62 -25.58 13.30
CA ARG A 298 -3.03 -26.98 13.50
C ARG A 298 -3.44 -27.23 14.95
N ALA A 299 -4.36 -28.16 15.16
CA ALA A 299 -4.72 -28.61 16.50
C ALA A 299 -3.53 -29.32 17.19
N THR A 300 -3.44 -29.15 18.50
CA THR A 300 -2.55 -29.91 19.39
C THR A 300 -3.36 -30.38 20.60
N THR A 301 -2.73 -31.06 21.55
CA THR A 301 -3.38 -31.51 22.80
C THR A 301 -4.00 -30.36 23.60
N LEU A 302 -3.44 -29.14 23.49
CA LEU A 302 -3.84 -27.98 24.30
C LEU A 302 -4.39 -26.80 23.49
N GLN A 303 -4.40 -26.90 22.16
CA GLN A 303 -4.88 -25.85 21.27
C GLN A 303 -5.82 -26.43 20.20
N ARG A 304 -6.87 -25.70 19.86
CA ARG A 304 -7.81 -26.05 18.79
C ARG A 304 -7.24 -25.67 17.42
N ALA A 305 -7.74 -26.33 16.38
CA ALA A 305 -7.42 -25.93 15.01
C ALA A 305 -7.90 -24.50 14.74
N GLY A 306 -7.06 -23.68 14.13
CA GLY A 306 -7.33 -22.28 13.82
C GLY A 306 -7.32 -21.33 15.03
N GLU A 307 -6.94 -21.78 16.21
CA GLU A 307 -6.86 -20.93 17.41
C GLU A 307 -5.69 -19.95 17.34
N PHE A 308 -4.58 -20.33 16.69
CA PHE A 308 -3.41 -19.48 16.47
C PHE A 308 -3.03 -19.37 14.98
N PRO A 309 -2.40 -18.25 14.57
CA PRO A 309 -2.12 -17.07 15.37
C PRO A 309 -3.38 -16.26 15.66
N ALA A 310 -3.38 -15.52 16.77
CA ALA A 310 -4.52 -14.74 17.23
C ALA A 310 -4.09 -13.31 17.62
N PRO A 311 -4.99 -12.31 17.50
CA PRO A 311 -4.73 -10.93 17.94
C PRO A 311 -4.78 -10.79 19.49
N LEU A 312 -4.29 -11.80 20.21
CA LEU A 312 -4.09 -11.73 21.65
C LEU A 312 -2.76 -11.00 21.88
N SER A 313 -2.84 -9.86 22.57
CA SER A 313 -1.71 -8.98 22.86
C SER A 313 -1.74 -8.55 24.32
N HIS A 314 -0.71 -8.90 25.09
CA HIS A 314 -0.64 -8.52 26.52
C HIS A 314 0.46 -7.48 26.78
N ASP A 315 1.69 -7.82 26.41
CA ASP A 315 2.88 -7.02 26.73
C ASP A 315 3.19 -5.95 25.65
N PHE A 316 2.77 -6.21 24.41
CA PHE A 316 3.03 -5.35 23.25
C PHE A 316 1.73 -4.93 22.58
N PRO A 317 1.61 -3.69 22.07
CA PRO A 317 0.44 -3.30 21.30
C PRO A 317 0.37 -4.12 20.00
N ILE A 318 -0.84 -4.54 19.61
CA ILE A 318 -1.03 -5.17 18.30
C ILE A 318 -0.69 -4.17 17.18
N SER A 319 0.06 -4.61 16.18
CA SER A 319 0.34 -3.83 14.97
C SER A 319 -0.95 -3.46 14.25
N ASP A 320 -1.04 -2.24 13.70
CA ASP A 320 -2.16 -1.84 12.84
C ASP A 320 -2.34 -2.79 11.63
N ASP A 321 -1.22 -3.31 11.11
CA ASP A 321 -1.22 -4.28 10.02
C ASP A 321 -1.79 -5.62 10.44
N ALA A 322 -1.38 -6.11 11.61
CA ALA A 322 -1.90 -7.34 12.17
C ALA A 322 -3.39 -7.20 12.51
N ALA A 323 -3.80 -6.10 13.15
CA ALA A 323 -5.18 -5.80 13.46
C ALA A 323 -6.08 -5.76 12.21
N ARG A 324 -5.59 -5.17 11.11
CA ARG A 324 -6.24 -5.22 9.79
C ARG A 324 -6.32 -6.67 9.30
N TYR A 325 -5.22 -7.40 9.31
CA TYR A 325 -5.16 -8.77 8.81
C TYR A 325 -6.17 -9.69 9.51
N TYR A 326 -6.27 -9.62 10.85
CA TYR A 326 -7.22 -10.45 11.59
C TYR A 326 -8.69 -10.07 11.35
N LYS A 327 -8.98 -8.80 11.04
CA LYS A 327 -10.35 -8.33 10.76
C LYS A 327 -10.81 -8.65 9.32
N SER A 328 -9.95 -8.41 8.33
CA SER A 328 -10.34 -8.45 6.90
C SER A 328 -9.59 -9.49 6.07
N GLY A 329 -8.61 -10.19 6.66
CA GLY A 329 -7.65 -11.00 5.92
C GLY A 329 -6.63 -10.14 5.16
N LYS A 330 -5.99 -10.74 4.16
CA LYS A 330 -5.06 -10.03 3.24
C LYS A 330 -5.77 -8.85 2.59
N SER A 331 -5.07 -7.73 2.46
CA SER A 331 -5.59 -6.59 1.68
C SER A 331 -5.93 -7.01 0.24
N PHE A 332 -6.95 -6.39 -0.35
CA PHE A 332 -7.51 -6.75 -1.66
C PHE A 332 -6.42 -6.90 -2.75
N LEU A 333 -5.43 -6.02 -2.73
CA LEU A 333 -4.29 -6.03 -3.66
C LEU A 333 -3.44 -7.30 -3.49
N TYR A 334 -3.18 -7.73 -2.25
CA TYR A 334 -2.38 -8.93 -1.94
C TYR A 334 -3.14 -10.24 -2.10
N ARG A 335 -4.47 -10.19 -2.30
CA ARG A 335 -5.30 -11.37 -2.59
C ARG A 335 -5.23 -11.77 -4.06
N THR A 336 -5.14 -10.81 -4.97
CA THR A 336 -5.24 -11.04 -6.43
C THR A 336 -3.93 -10.85 -7.17
N LEU A 337 -2.97 -10.13 -6.61
CA LEU A 337 -1.70 -9.81 -7.25
C LEU A 337 -0.51 -10.49 -6.54
N PRO A 338 0.52 -10.95 -7.28
CA PRO A 338 1.79 -11.35 -6.68
C PRO A 338 2.34 -10.26 -5.75
N PHE A 339 2.99 -10.65 -4.65
CA PHE A 339 3.49 -9.77 -3.58
C PHE A 339 4.16 -8.47 -4.09
N TRP A 340 5.05 -8.59 -5.08
CA TRP A 340 5.75 -7.44 -5.66
C TRP A 340 4.80 -6.44 -6.33
N ILE A 341 3.77 -6.92 -7.04
CA ILE A 341 2.81 -6.05 -7.74
C ILE A 341 1.86 -5.41 -6.73
N ALA A 342 1.39 -6.16 -5.74
CA ALA A 342 0.55 -5.63 -4.65
C ALA A 342 1.28 -4.54 -3.86
N SER A 343 2.54 -4.79 -3.49
CA SER A 343 3.38 -3.82 -2.80
C SER A 343 3.74 -2.60 -3.66
N LEU A 344 3.86 -2.76 -4.98
CA LEU A 344 4.09 -1.63 -5.88
C LEU A 344 2.82 -0.79 -6.06
N ALA A 345 1.66 -1.43 -6.21
CA ALA A 345 0.38 -0.77 -6.43
C ALA A 345 -0.05 0.09 -5.23
N ASP A 346 0.09 -0.42 -4.00
CA ASP A 346 -0.25 0.32 -2.78
C ASP A 346 0.56 1.63 -2.67
N ARG A 347 1.85 1.56 -3.00
CA ARG A 347 2.77 2.72 -3.05
C ARG A 347 2.45 3.67 -4.20
N LEU A 348 2.15 3.12 -5.37
CA LEU A 348 1.87 3.92 -6.57
C LEU A 348 0.58 4.71 -6.41
N LEU A 349 -0.42 4.18 -5.70
CA LEU A 349 -1.72 4.82 -5.51
C LEU A 349 -1.59 6.16 -4.76
N VAL A 350 -0.76 6.23 -3.72
CA VAL A 350 -0.50 7.48 -2.95
C VAL A 350 0.11 8.58 -3.81
N VAL A 351 0.84 8.23 -4.88
CA VAL A 351 1.47 9.20 -5.80
C VAL A 351 0.59 9.48 -7.00
N VAL A 352 0.05 8.42 -7.59
CA VAL A 352 -0.72 8.48 -8.82
C VAL A 352 -2.03 9.20 -8.59
N VAL A 353 -2.66 9.09 -7.41
CA VAL A 353 -3.88 9.84 -7.13
C VAL A 353 -3.62 11.36 -7.15
N PRO A 354 -2.68 11.93 -6.36
CA PRO A 354 -2.31 13.34 -6.48
C PRO A 354 -1.80 13.75 -7.86
N LEU A 355 -1.02 12.89 -8.53
CA LEU A 355 -0.52 13.18 -9.86
C LEU A 355 -1.65 13.24 -10.89
N ILE A 356 -2.63 12.35 -10.83
CA ILE A 356 -3.84 12.40 -11.67
C ILE A 356 -4.61 13.68 -11.39
N VAL A 357 -4.76 14.06 -10.11
CA VAL A 357 -5.40 15.32 -9.71
C VAL A 357 -4.69 16.55 -10.33
N LEU A 358 -3.36 16.52 -10.46
CA LEU A 358 -2.59 17.59 -11.13
C LEU A 358 -2.61 17.46 -12.67
N LEU A 359 -2.61 16.24 -13.20
CA LEU A 359 -2.53 15.96 -14.63
C LEU A 359 -3.84 16.31 -15.35
N VAL A 360 -4.99 16.05 -14.72
CA VAL A 360 -6.32 16.37 -15.27
C VAL A 360 -6.45 17.86 -15.66
N PRO A 361 -6.15 18.84 -14.79
CA PRO A 361 -6.16 20.25 -15.18
C PRO A 361 -5.06 20.60 -16.17
N ALA A 362 -3.87 20.00 -16.08
CA ALA A 362 -2.80 20.24 -17.06
C ALA A 362 -3.20 19.79 -18.48
N LEU A 363 -3.90 18.66 -18.60
CA LEU A 363 -4.44 18.15 -19.87
C LEU A 363 -5.49 19.09 -20.48
N ARG A 364 -6.23 19.86 -19.66
CA ARG A 364 -7.15 20.89 -20.18
C ARG A 364 -6.46 22.07 -20.87
N ILE A 365 -5.18 22.31 -20.60
CA ILE A 365 -4.42 23.41 -21.22
C ILE A 365 -3.96 23.02 -22.64
N VAL A 366 -3.89 21.71 -22.92
CA VAL A 366 -3.33 21.17 -24.18
C VAL A 366 -4.07 21.63 -25.43
N PRO A 367 -5.42 21.62 -25.50
CA PRO A 367 -6.14 22.14 -26.67
C PRO A 367 -5.81 23.61 -26.96
N GLY A 368 -5.65 24.42 -25.90
CA GLY A 368 -5.29 25.84 -26.02
C GLY A 368 -3.87 26.04 -26.55
N LEU A 369 -2.90 25.28 -26.04
CA LEU A 369 -1.51 25.31 -26.53
C LEU A 369 -1.39 24.83 -27.98
N TYR A 370 -2.12 23.77 -28.34
CA TYR A 370 -2.19 23.28 -29.71
C TYR A 370 -2.74 24.36 -30.65
N ALA A 371 -3.86 24.99 -30.27
CA ALA A 371 -4.47 26.08 -31.04
C ALA A 371 -3.53 27.28 -31.20
N TRP A 372 -2.89 27.71 -30.11
CA TRP A 372 -1.93 28.81 -30.11
C TRP A 372 -0.74 28.52 -31.04
N ARG A 373 -0.20 27.31 -31.02
CA ARG A 373 0.95 26.93 -31.85
C ARG A 373 0.60 26.88 -33.34
N VAL A 374 -0.58 26.36 -33.69
CA VAL A 374 -1.07 26.36 -35.07
C VAL A 374 -1.33 27.79 -35.56
N LYS A 375 -1.99 28.63 -34.75
CA LYS A 375 -2.24 30.05 -35.06
C LYS A 375 -0.95 30.87 -35.19
N SER A 376 0.04 30.63 -34.33
CA SER A 376 1.32 31.36 -34.37
C SER A 376 2.08 31.17 -35.68
N ARG A 377 1.95 30.01 -36.33
CA ARG A 377 2.52 29.79 -37.68
C ARG A 377 1.85 30.67 -38.73
N ILE A 378 0.53 30.87 -38.63
CA ILE A 378 -0.24 31.76 -39.52
C ILE A 378 0.15 33.21 -39.26
N TYR A 379 0.19 33.65 -37.99
CA TYR A 379 0.52 35.03 -37.64
C TYR A 379 1.93 35.44 -38.05
N ARG A 380 2.90 34.52 -38.04
CA ARG A 380 4.26 34.82 -38.54
C ARG A 380 4.25 35.25 -40.01
N TRP A 381 3.45 34.61 -40.84
CA TRP A 381 3.30 34.98 -42.26
C TRP A 381 2.44 36.22 -42.45
N TYR A 382 1.45 36.41 -41.59
CA TYR A 382 0.66 37.65 -41.55
C TYR A 382 1.55 38.87 -41.24
N GLY A 383 2.49 38.74 -40.30
CA GLY A 383 3.48 39.78 -40.01
C GLY A 383 4.42 40.05 -41.18
N ALA A 384 4.85 39.01 -41.90
CA ALA A 384 5.66 39.16 -43.11
C ALA A 384 4.88 39.85 -44.24
N LEU A 385 3.58 39.58 -44.38
CA LEU A 385 2.70 40.24 -45.33
C LEU A 385 2.50 41.73 -44.99
N ILE A 386 2.25 42.06 -43.72
CA ILE A 386 2.13 43.46 -43.25
C ILE A 386 3.45 44.21 -43.46
N ALA A 387 4.60 43.56 -43.30
CA ALA A 387 5.88 44.18 -43.61
C ALA A 387 6.00 44.55 -45.09
N ILE A 388 5.54 43.68 -46.01
CA ILE A 388 5.48 43.98 -47.44
C ILE A 388 4.46 45.07 -47.75
N GLU A 389 3.27 45.04 -47.12
CA GLU A 389 2.25 46.08 -47.29
C GLU A 389 2.75 47.45 -46.83
N ARG A 390 3.45 47.50 -45.69
CA ARG A 390 4.04 48.73 -45.18
C ARG A 390 5.16 49.25 -46.07
N SER A 391 5.98 48.36 -46.62
CA SER A 391 6.94 48.74 -47.68
C SER A 391 6.20 49.20 -48.94
N ALA A 392 5.09 48.58 -49.33
CA ALA A 392 4.33 49.00 -50.52
C ALA A 392 3.71 50.40 -50.44
N LEU A 393 3.64 51.01 -49.24
CA LEU A 393 3.10 52.35 -49.01
C LEU A 393 4.13 53.48 -49.23
N SER A 394 5.43 53.19 -49.38
CA SER A 394 6.45 54.18 -49.76
C SER A 394 6.52 54.38 -51.28
N GLU A 395 6.90 55.58 -51.74
CA GLU A 395 7.18 55.82 -53.16
C GLU A 395 8.36 54.97 -53.63
N HIS A 396 8.12 54.13 -54.64
CA HIS A 396 9.07 53.12 -55.07
C HIS A 396 9.35 53.15 -56.56
N SER A 397 10.62 52.91 -56.90
CA SER A 397 11.06 52.70 -58.28
C SER A 397 10.52 51.38 -58.84
N ALA A 398 10.48 51.26 -60.17
CA ALA A 398 9.98 50.06 -60.85
C ALA A 398 10.74 48.77 -60.47
N GLN A 399 12.02 48.89 -60.07
CA GLN A 399 12.85 47.77 -59.62
C GLN A 399 12.51 47.32 -58.18
N GLU A 400 12.21 48.26 -57.28
CA GLU A 400 11.82 47.94 -55.90
C GLU A 400 10.47 47.23 -55.86
N ARG A 401 9.51 47.65 -56.69
CA ARG A 401 8.21 46.96 -56.82
C ARG A 401 8.34 45.53 -57.34
N ALA A 402 9.23 45.29 -58.31
CA ALA A 402 9.50 43.93 -58.80
C ALA A 402 10.05 43.02 -57.69
N SER A 403 10.94 43.55 -56.83
CA SER A 403 11.49 42.81 -55.69
C SER A 403 10.45 42.51 -54.60
N LEU A 404 9.48 43.41 -54.39
CA LEU A 404 8.37 43.19 -53.45
C LEU A 404 7.41 42.11 -53.95
N ILE A 405 7.17 42.04 -55.27
CA ILE A 405 6.37 40.97 -55.88
C ILE A 405 7.07 39.62 -55.75
N GLU A 406 8.38 39.54 -55.97
CA GLU A 406 9.14 38.30 -55.79
C GLU A 406 9.13 37.82 -54.33
N ARG A 407 9.24 38.75 -53.37
CA ARG A 407 9.08 38.44 -51.93
C ARG A 407 7.66 37.97 -51.59
N LEU A 408 6.64 38.55 -52.23
CA LEU A 408 5.25 38.15 -52.06
C LEU A 408 5.01 36.74 -52.61
N ASP A 409 5.60 36.40 -53.77
CA ASP A 409 5.54 35.07 -54.36
C ASP A 409 6.22 34.02 -53.46
N ALA A 410 7.37 34.37 -52.86
CA ALA A 410 8.06 33.50 -51.90
C ALA A 410 7.23 33.24 -50.63
N ILE A 411 6.47 34.24 -50.16
CA ILE A 411 5.52 34.07 -49.05
C ILE A 411 4.35 33.18 -49.47
N GLU A 412 3.76 33.39 -50.65
CA GLU A 412 2.65 32.59 -51.15
C GLU A 412 3.04 31.10 -51.30
N ASP A 413 4.21 30.82 -51.88
CA ASP A 413 4.74 29.45 -52.01
C ASP A 413 5.00 28.80 -50.65
N SER A 414 5.53 29.57 -49.69
CA SER A 414 5.78 29.09 -48.33
C SER A 414 4.48 28.81 -47.56
N VAL A 415 3.45 29.62 -47.76
CA VAL A 415 2.11 29.44 -47.17
C VAL A 415 1.42 28.23 -47.79
N ASN A 416 1.51 28.05 -49.11
CA ASN A 416 0.94 26.89 -49.82
C ASN A 416 1.57 25.56 -49.42
N GLY A 417 2.84 25.56 -48.98
CA GLY A 417 3.53 24.38 -48.46
C GLY A 417 3.14 23.95 -47.04
N LEU A 418 2.34 24.75 -46.31
CA LEU A 418 1.96 24.44 -44.93
C LEU A 418 0.93 23.31 -44.86
N LYS A 419 1.19 22.31 -44.02
CA LYS A 419 0.22 21.26 -43.66
C LYS A 419 -0.64 21.75 -42.51
N MET A 420 -1.93 22.01 -42.77
CA MET A 420 -2.83 22.64 -41.81
C MET A 420 -3.99 21.72 -41.40
N PRO A 421 -4.39 21.72 -40.12
CA PRO A 421 -5.62 21.06 -39.69
C PRO A 421 -6.86 21.77 -40.24
N LEU A 422 -7.90 21.00 -40.59
CA LEU A 422 -9.14 21.53 -41.18
C LEU A 422 -9.82 22.59 -40.30
N ALA A 423 -9.74 22.46 -38.98
CA ALA A 423 -10.30 23.42 -38.02
C ALA A 423 -9.73 24.85 -38.13
N TYR A 424 -8.62 25.05 -38.84
CA TYR A 424 -7.98 26.35 -39.05
C TYR A 424 -7.96 26.76 -40.54
N ALA A 425 -8.72 26.07 -41.39
CA ALA A 425 -8.75 26.35 -42.83
C ALA A 425 -9.25 27.77 -43.14
N ASP A 426 -10.24 28.28 -42.40
CA ASP A 426 -10.79 29.63 -42.57
C ASP A 426 -9.70 30.73 -42.48
N GLN A 427 -8.93 30.74 -41.39
CA GLN A 427 -7.81 31.69 -41.20
C GLN A 427 -6.73 31.57 -42.30
N PHE A 428 -6.54 30.36 -42.83
CA PHE A 428 -5.63 30.13 -43.94
C PHE A 428 -6.16 30.74 -45.25
N TYR A 429 -7.45 30.59 -45.53
CA TYR A 429 -8.09 31.20 -46.70
C TYR A 429 -8.12 32.73 -46.62
N VAL A 430 -8.42 33.30 -45.44
CA VAL A 430 -8.36 34.76 -45.21
C VAL A 430 -6.95 35.31 -45.47
N LEU A 431 -5.89 34.63 -45.00
CA LEU A 431 -4.52 35.04 -45.29
C LEU A 431 -4.23 35.04 -46.79
N ARG A 432 -4.74 34.05 -47.54
CA ARG A 432 -4.59 34.00 -49.00
C ARG A 432 -5.35 35.12 -49.71
N GLU A 433 -6.53 35.46 -49.22
CA GLU A 433 -7.31 36.58 -49.74
C GLU A 433 -6.55 37.90 -49.58
N HIS A 434 -5.93 38.14 -48.42
CA HIS A 434 -5.08 39.31 -48.19
C HIS A 434 -3.81 39.32 -49.04
N ILE A 435 -3.15 38.18 -49.25
CA ILE A 435 -2.04 38.07 -50.21
C ILE A 435 -2.51 38.48 -51.61
N GLY A 436 -3.69 38.02 -52.02
CA GLY A 436 -4.31 38.40 -53.29
C GLY A 436 -4.65 39.90 -53.37
N PHE A 437 -5.13 40.49 -52.28
CA PHE A 437 -5.41 41.92 -52.19
C PHE A 437 -4.14 42.77 -52.33
N VAL A 438 -3.08 42.46 -51.57
CA VAL A 438 -1.79 43.16 -51.66
C VAL A 438 -1.17 43.00 -53.05
N ARG A 439 -1.28 41.81 -53.67
CA ARG A 439 -0.86 41.59 -55.07
C ARG A 439 -1.60 42.50 -56.04
N ARG A 440 -2.93 42.58 -55.94
CA ARG A 440 -3.74 43.46 -56.81
C ARG A 440 -3.32 44.92 -56.64
N ARG A 441 -3.12 45.39 -55.40
CA ARG A 441 -2.68 46.77 -55.13
C ARG A 441 -1.29 47.07 -55.69
N LEU A 442 -0.34 46.14 -55.58
CA LEU A 442 0.99 46.26 -56.16
C LEU A 442 0.99 46.24 -57.70
N MET A 443 -0.03 45.62 -58.31
CA MET A 443 -0.20 45.57 -59.78
C MET A 443 -1.01 46.75 -60.34
N LEU A 444 -2.01 47.26 -59.60
CA LEU A 444 -2.89 48.38 -59.99
C LEU A 444 -2.18 49.74 -60.03
N GLY A 445 -1.07 49.92 -59.29
CA GLY A 445 -0.22 51.11 -59.39
C GLY A 445 0.50 51.30 -60.73
N ARG A 446 0.01 50.64 -61.80
CA ARG A 446 0.46 50.68 -63.19
C ARG A 446 -0.62 51.18 -64.15
N GLU A 447 -1.90 51.19 -63.78
CA GLU A 447 -3.01 51.50 -64.71
C GLU A 447 -3.47 52.97 -64.59
N ASP A 448 -3.59 53.55 -63.38
CA ASP A 448 -4.15 54.91 -63.23
C ASP A 448 -3.22 56.06 -63.68
N LEU A 449 -1.94 55.82 -63.96
CA LEU A 449 -1.00 56.85 -64.45
C LEU A 449 -0.87 56.91 -65.98
N ARG A 450 -1.51 55.98 -66.71
CA ARG A 450 -1.56 56.02 -68.18
C ARG A 450 -2.85 56.60 -68.71
N ASP A 451 -3.98 56.33 -68.04
CA ASP A 451 -5.29 56.77 -68.55
C ASP A 451 -5.61 58.23 -68.17
N ALA A 452 -5.02 58.78 -67.09
CA ALA A 452 -5.19 60.19 -66.72
C ALA A 452 -4.34 61.18 -67.55
N ALA A 453 -3.46 60.69 -68.44
CA ALA A 453 -2.61 61.51 -69.28
C ALA A 453 -3.11 61.66 -70.74
N ASP A 454 -4.04 60.78 -71.17
CA ASP A 454 -4.57 60.79 -72.54
C ASP A 454 -5.95 61.46 -72.68
N ASP A 455 -6.72 61.65 -71.58
CA ASP A 455 -8.10 62.17 -71.63
C ASP A 455 -8.24 63.70 -71.37
N ALA A 456 -7.13 64.46 -71.30
CA ALA A 456 -7.15 65.91 -71.00
C ALA A 456 -6.87 66.83 -72.20
N VAL A 457 -6.86 66.28 -73.42
CA VAL A 457 -6.71 67.06 -74.66
C VAL A 457 -7.81 66.63 -75.61
N ASP A 458 -8.83 67.48 -75.74
CA ASP A 458 -9.97 67.45 -76.67
C ASP A 458 -11.31 67.32 -75.93
N ASP A 459 -11.88 68.45 -75.52
CA ASP A 459 -13.24 68.90 -75.92
C ASP A 459 -13.70 70.07 -75.00
N GLU A 460 -13.24 71.30 -75.32
CA GLU A 460 -13.90 72.52 -74.88
C GLU A 460 -14.99 72.89 -75.91
N GLY A 461 -16.25 72.72 -75.52
CA GLY A 461 -17.41 73.11 -76.33
C GLY A 461 -18.63 73.40 -75.45
N ASP A 462 -18.93 74.69 -75.29
CA ASP A 462 -20.14 75.29 -74.71
C ASP A 462 -21.44 74.50 -74.98
N ASN A 463 -22.24 74.24 -73.94
CA ASN A 463 -23.62 74.76 -73.89
C ASN A 463 -24.31 74.62 -72.52
N GLN A 464 -25.25 75.53 -72.30
CA GLN A 464 -25.91 75.90 -71.06
C GLN A 464 -27.34 75.31 -70.93
N ALA A 465 -27.86 75.31 -69.68
CA ALA A 465 -29.26 75.11 -69.25
C ALA A 465 -29.74 73.63 -69.16
N ASP A 466 -30.53 73.15 -68.19
CA ASP A 466 -31.54 73.74 -67.31
C ASP A 466 -31.72 72.92 -66.01
N ILE A 467 -32.19 73.56 -64.93
CA ILE A 467 -32.71 72.93 -63.70
C ILE A 467 -34.25 73.15 -63.65
N PRO A 468 -35.03 72.17 -63.19
CA PRO A 468 -35.90 72.38 -62.01
C PRO A 468 -35.77 71.19 -61.04
N ALA A 469 -35.39 71.38 -59.76
CA ALA A 469 -36.21 71.83 -58.63
C ALA A 469 -37.56 71.10 -58.51
N ASN A 470 -37.71 70.19 -57.54
CA ASN A 470 -38.53 70.43 -56.35
C ASN A 470 -38.45 69.29 -55.30
N ASN A 471 -38.21 69.71 -54.03
CA ASN A 471 -38.89 69.37 -52.78
C ASN A 471 -39.43 67.96 -52.49
N GLN A 472 -39.49 67.48 -51.25
CA GLN A 472 -39.06 67.91 -49.92
C GLN A 472 -39.53 66.79 -49.01
N ALA A 473 -38.70 66.46 -48.01
CA ALA A 473 -39.13 66.19 -46.63
C ALA A 473 -40.00 64.94 -46.37
N ASP A 474 -39.95 64.28 -45.22
CA ASP A 474 -39.53 64.78 -43.92
C ASP A 474 -38.96 63.64 -43.07
N ASN A 475 -38.01 64.05 -42.26
CA ASN A 475 -37.44 63.35 -41.14
C ASN A 475 -38.34 63.61 -39.92
N GLN A 476 -38.63 62.62 -39.08
CA GLN A 476 -38.71 62.85 -37.63
C GLN A 476 -38.75 61.56 -36.79
N THR A 477 -37.60 61.35 -36.14
CA THR A 477 -37.33 60.98 -34.75
C THR A 477 -38.44 61.29 -33.72
N VAL A 478 -38.49 60.50 -32.63
CA VAL A 478 -38.58 60.84 -31.17
C VAL A 478 -38.87 59.50 -30.45
N ASP A 479 -37.97 58.88 -29.69
CA ASP A 479 -37.40 59.15 -28.34
C ASP A 479 -38.35 58.91 -27.14
N ARG A 480 -37.73 58.30 -26.11
CA ARG A 480 -38.06 58.19 -24.66
C ARG A 480 -38.97 57.09 -24.14
N THR A 481 -38.87 56.60 -22.89
CA THR A 481 -37.85 56.39 -21.83
C THR A 481 -38.65 55.75 -20.65
N GLN A 482 -37.99 54.96 -19.78
CA GLN A 482 -38.28 54.71 -18.34
C GLN A 482 -39.44 53.78 -17.91
N ALA A 483 -39.11 52.75 -17.10
CA ALA A 483 -39.28 52.76 -15.62
C ALA A 483 -39.00 51.37 -14.96
N LYS A 484 -38.36 51.41 -13.78
CA LYS A 484 -38.12 50.35 -12.75
C LYS A 484 -39.38 50.27 -11.81
N PRO A 485 -39.52 49.48 -10.68
CA PRO A 485 -38.49 48.87 -9.79
C PRO A 485 -38.84 47.52 -9.04
N ALA A 486 -37.89 47.09 -8.17
CA ALA A 486 -38.01 46.26 -6.94
C ALA A 486 -38.20 44.72 -7.09
N ALA A 487 -37.63 43.81 -6.28
CA ALA A 487 -37.16 43.86 -4.89
C ALA A 487 -36.02 42.83 -4.60
N ALA A 488 -35.31 43.06 -3.49
CA ALA A 488 -34.41 42.15 -2.76
C ALA A 488 -34.79 42.27 -1.26
N PRO A 489 -34.07 41.71 -0.25
CA PRO A 489 -33.15 40.55 -0.16
C PRO A 489 -33.54 39.61 1.03
N ASP A 490 -32.78 38.55 1.33
CA ASP A 490 -32.43 38.29 2.75
C ASP A 490 -31.17 37.39 2.92
N GLU A 491 -30.39 37.72 3.95
CA GLU A 491 -29.15 37.09 4.39
C GLU A 491 -29.41 36.15 5.59
N ARG A 492 -28.64 35.06 5.73
CA ARG A 492 -27.68 34.79 6.84
C ARG A 492 -27.44 33.30 7.14
N PRO A 493 -26.27 32.95 7.74
CA PRO A 493 -25.82 31.58 7.94
C PRO A 493 -25.86 31.10 9.40
N GLY A 494 -25.77 29.77 9.57
CA GLY A 494 -25.09 29.12 10.69
C GLY A 494 -25.92 28.17 11.56
N HIS A 495 -25.46 26.93 11.76
CA HIS A 495 -25.35 26.33 13.09
C HIS A 495 -24.55 25.01 13.11
N ARG A 496 -23.90 24.81 14.26
CA ARG A 496 -23.03 23.71 14.70
C ARG A 496 -23.66 23.15 15.98
N ALA A 497 -23.87 21.85 16.07
CA ALA A 497 -24.03 21.02 17.29
C ALA A 497 -24.24 19.58 16.77
N ASP A 498 -23.38 18.59 17.04
CA ASP A 498 -22.98 17.95 18.29
C ASP A 498 -24.07 17.02 18.90
N GLN A 499 -23.60 15.85 19.37
CA GLN A 499 -24.22 14.85 20.26
C GLN A 499 -24.80 13.51 19.73
N THR A 500 -24.10 12.45 20.21
CA THR A 500 -24.59 11.27 20.98
C THR A 500 -25.08 9.98 20.29
N SER A 501 -24.27 8.94 20.49
CA SER A 501 -24.55 7.68 21.22
C SER A 501 -25.89 6.93 21.07
N ALA A 502 -25.81 5.69 20.58
CA ALA A 502 -26.53 4.50 21.06
C ALA A 502 -25.90 3.26 20.36
N VAL A 503 -25.15 2.38 21.03
CA VAL A 503 -25.60 1.26 21.88
C VAL A 503 -26.70 0.41 21.20
N HIS A 504 -26.31 -0.72 20.61
CA HIS A 504 -27.11 -1.97 20.65
C HIS A 504 -26.30 -3.18 20.16
N ALA A 505 -26.02 -4.08 21.10
CA ALA A 505 -25.98 -5.54 20.97
C ALA A 505 -26.55 -6.08 22.31
N PRO A 506 -26.90 -7.36 22.50
CA PRO A 506 -26.81 -8.50 21.57
C PRO A 506 -28.11 -9.36 21.52
N LEU A 507 -28.17 -10.34 20.63
CA LEU A 507 -28.99 -11.53 20.86
C LEU A 507 -28.19 -12.80 20.52
N ALA A 508 -28.04 -13.64 21.54
CA ALA A 508 -27.54 -15.01 21.45
C ALA A 508 -28.73 -15.98 21.48
N ALA A 509 -28.65 -17.08 20.73
CA ALA A 509 -29.16 -18.41 21.12
C ALA A 509 -28.97 -19.43 19.98
N PRO A 510 -28.90 -20.74 20.31
CA PRO A 510 -28.10 -21.73 19.61
C PRO A 510 -28.93 -22.68 18.73
N PHE A 511 -28.27 -23.32 17.76
CA PHE A 511 -28.81 -24.48 17.07
C PHE A 511 -28.26 -25.77 17.69
N THR A 512 -29.19 -26.57 18.21
CA THR A 512 -29.02 -27.94 18.70
C THR A 512 -29.05 -28.96 17.57
N ALA A 513 -28.41 -30.10 17.82
CA ALA A 513 -28.29 -31.26 16.97
C ALA A 513 -29.53 -32.19 16.96
N HIS A 514 -29.75 -32.87 15.84
CA HIS A 514 -30.21 -34.26 15.60
C HIS A 514 -30.27 -34.41 14.06
N GLU A 515 -29.90 -35.50 13.39
CA GLU A 515 -30.27 -36.91 13.58
C GLU A 515 -29.38 -37.82 12.71
N ALA A 516 -29.35 -39.10 13.06
CA ALA A 516 -28.55 -40.19 12.51
C ALA A 516 -29.26 -40.99 11.39
N ALA A 517 -28.47 -41.73 10.59
CA ALA A 517 -28.78 -43.02 9.93
C ALA A 517 -27.51 -43.41 9.11
N GLU A 518 -26.69 -44.41 9.41
CA GLU A 518 -26.89 -45.87 9.60
C GLU A 518 -27.23 -46.63 8.30
N ILE A 519 -26.20 -47.15 7.63
CA ILE A 519 -26.15 -48.33 6.72
C ILE A 519 -24.64 -48.69 6.66
N GLY A 520 -24.09 -49.90 6.82
CA GLY A 520 -24.58 -51.27 6.88
C GLY A 520 -23.48 -52.16 6.27
N GLU A 521 -22.95 -53.09 7.08
CA GLU A 521 -22.31 -54.38 6.74
C GLU A 521 -20.97 -54.50 5.95
N THR A 522 -20.01 -55.10 6.66
CA THR A 522 -18.87 -55.92 6.21
C THR A 522 -19.31 -57.28 5.63
N PRO A 523 -18.42 -58.04 4.95
CA PRO A 523 -17.70 -59.08 5.72
C PRO A 523 -16.24 -59.37 5.30
N ASP A 524 -15.51 -59.87 6.30
CA ASP A 524 -14.42 -60.86 6.29
C ASP A 524 -13.44 -60.98 5.11
N ASN A 525 -12.15 -60.88 5.42
CA ASN A 525 -11.27 -62.03 5.24
C ASN A 525 -10.10 -62.03 6.23
N ALA A 526 -10.01 -63.12 6.99
CA ALA A 526 -8.92 -63.45 7.89
C ALA A 526 -7.78 -64.14 7.12
N SER A 527 -6.53 -63.82 7.43
CA SER A 527 -5.42 -64.78 7.43
C SER A 527 -4.23 -64.20 8.22
N LYS A 528 -3.83 -64.97 9.23
CA LYS A 528 -2.74 -64.73 10.18
C LYS A 528 -1.46 -65.46 9.68
N PRO A 529 -0.36 -65.60 10.44
CA PRO A 529 0.97 -65.08 10.11
C PRO A 529 2.03 -66.18 9.85
N ASP A 530 3.24 -65.79 9.42
CA ASP A 530 4.49 -66.52 9.68
C ASP A 530 5.67 -65.54 9.46
N ALA A 531 6.49 -65.25 10.46
CA ALA A 531 7.66 -66.02 10.95
C ALA A 531 8.97 -65.46 10.37
N ARG A 532 9.72 -64.80 11.26
CA ARG A 532 11.19 -64.65 11.23
C ARG A 532 11.83 -66.00 11.63
N PRO A 533 13.06 -66.35 11.19
CA PRO A 533 14.28 -65.66 11.65
C PRO A 533 15.37 -65.45 10.58
N ASP A 534 16.09 -64.33 10.70
CA ASP A 534 17.53 -64.24 10.98
C ASP A 534 17.91 -62.78 11.32
#